data_AF-A0A452Y309-F1
#
_entry.id   AF-A0A452Y309-F1
#
_cell.length_a   1.000
_cell.length_b   1.000
_cell.length_c   1.000
_cell.angle_alpha   90.00
_cell.angle_beta   90.00
_cell.angle_gamma   90.00
#
_symmetry.space_group_name_H-M   'P 1'
#
loop_
_entity.id
_entity.type
_entity.pdbx_description
1 polymer ?
#
loop_
_entity_poly.entity_id
_entity_poly.type
_entity_poly.pdbx_seq_one_letter_code
_entity_poly.pdbx_strand_id
1 'polypeptide(L)'
;MSVQSTSMPFVQLLEAVACLINPKLPWNCKVVGYLQQKKIYCLFRGIISAVPQNARNMEHCDISALEHVLMLTASHVGDSQCCCPAVDPRWSFSSQLLSIPFLWHRLPHFKKVFSANGLSKYYIHQIACYLPSRADVLPNDISAKQPGYACVLANVLEAATWILSEPKFASDRAADIIAVSTSLLDALPTITSATES
;
A
#
# COMPACT_ATOMS: atom_id res chain seq x y z
N MET A 1 -19.30 26.87 -27.14
CA MET A 1 -18.90 27.09 -25.74
C MET A 1 -18.38 25.75 -25.23
N SER A 2 -17.06 25.62 -25.09
CA SER A 2 -16.42 24.37 -24.64
C SER A 2 -16.63 24.23 -23.13
N VAL A 3 -17.20 23.10 -22.72
CA VAL A 3 -17.21 22.67 -21.31
C VAL A 3 -15.76 22.43 -20.92
N GLN A 4 -15.17 23.34 -20.15
CA GLN A 4 -13.87 23.13 -19.53
C GLN A 4 -14.02 21.96 -18.56
N SER A 5 -13.32 20.88 -18.90
CA SER A 5 -13.18 19.69 -18.07
C SER A 5 -12.77 20.10 -16.66
N THR A 6 -13.54 19.62 -15.68
CA THR A 6 -13.27 19.77 -14.25
C THR A 6 -12.43 18.60 -13.72
N SER A 7 -11.61 17.94 -14.56
CA SER A 7 -10.38 17.27 -14.10
C SER A 7 -9.38 18.34 -13.66
N MET A 8 -9.51 18.60 -12.36
CA MET A 8 -9.26 19.82 -11.62
C MET A 8 -7.84 19.83 -11.02
N PRO A 9 -7.34 20.95 -10.46
CA PRO A 9 -5.97 21.19 -9.93
C PRO A 9 -5.24 20.07 -9.19
N PHE A 10 -5.96 19.07 -8.67
CA PHE A 10 -5.43 17.84 -8.10
C PHE A 10 -4.58 17.02 -9.08
N VAL A 11 -5.01 16.81 -10.34
CA VAL A 11 -4.23 16.05 -11.32
C VAL A 11 -2.92 16.77 -11.65
N GLN A 12 -2.99 18.08 -11.87
CA GLN A 12 -1.80 18.92 -12.11
C GLN A 12 -0.83 18.88 -10.94
N LEU A 13 -1.34 18.86 -9.71
CA LEU A 13 -0.51 18.68 -8.52
C LEU A 13 0.18 17.32 -8.52
N LEU A 14 -0.55 16.23 -8.81
CA LEU A 14 0.03 14.88 -8.86
C LEU A 14 1.08 14.74 -9.98
N GLU A 15 0.83 15.32 -11.14
CA GLU A 15 1.80 15.38 -12.24
C GLU A 15 3.05 16.17 -11.87
N ALA A 16 2.89 17.32 -11.22
CA ALA A 16 4.00 18.11 -10.71
C ALA A 16 4.83 17.33 -9.68
N VAL A 17 4.16 16.61 -8.77
CA VAL A 17 4.82 15.72 -7.81
C VAL A 17 5.56 14.61 -8.54
N ALA A 18 4.93 13.94 -9.51
CA ALA A 18 5.57 12.88 -10.32
C ALA A 18 6.83 13.37 -11.04
N CYS A 19 6.79 14.60 -11.59
CA CYS A 19 7.95 15.25 -12.16
C CYS A 19 9.05 15.49 -11.12
N LEU A 20 8.69 15.95 -9.91
CA LEU A 20 9.64 16.22 -8.83
C LEU A 20 10.33 14.96 -8.29
N ILE A 21 9.62 13.84 -8.23
CA ILE A 21 10.12 12.53 -7.76
C ILE A 21 10.52 11.59 -8.90
N ASN A 22 10.85 12.14 -10.07
CA ASN A 22 11.27 11.34 -11.21
C ASN A 22 12.62 10.64 -10.91
N PRO A 23 12.73 9.31 -11.08
CA PRO A 23 13.97 8.54 -10.83
C PRO A 23 15.20 9.03 -11.58
N LYS A 24 15.03 9.75 -12.69
CA LYS A 24 16.12 10.34 -13.46
C LYS A 24 16.75 11.57 -12.80
N LEU A 25 16.13 12.11 -11.75
CA LEU A 25 16.61 13.31 -11.08
C LEU A 25 17.55 12.97 -9.92
N PRO A 26 18.67 13.72 -9.75
CA PRO A 26 19.66 13.42 -8.72
C PRO A 26 19.15 13.67 -7.30
N TRP A 27 18.11 14.49 -7.12
CA TRP A 27 17.50 14.77 -5.81
C TRP A 27 16.31 13.87 -5.49
N ASN A 28 15.87 13.01 -6.39
CA ASN A 28 14.65 12.20 -6.23
C ASN A 28 14.60 11.50 -4.88
N CYS A 29 15.67 10.78 -4.54
CA CYS A 29 15.80 10.05 -3.29
C CYS A 29 15.61 10.92 -2.03
N LYS A 30 16.15 12.15 -2.04
CA LYS A 30 15.99 13.10 -0.93
C LYS A 30 14.55 13.58 -0.81
N VAL A 31 13.89 13.87 -1.93
CA VAL A 31 12.49 14.32 -1.94
C VAL A 31 11.57 13.19 -1.47
N VAL A 32 11.70 11.99 -2.03
CA VAL A 32 10.90 10.84 -1.62
C VAL A 32 11.14 10.51 -0.14
N GLY A 33 12.39 10.50 0.31
CA GLY A 33 12.73 10.31 1.73
C GLY A 33 12.07 11.34 2.64
N TYR A 34 12.05 12.62 2.24
CA TYR A 34 11.34 13.66 2.96
C TYR A 34 9.82 13.42 3.00
N LEU A 35 9.20 13.07 1.87
CA LEU A 35 7.77 12.75 1.80
C LEU A 35 7.40 11.55 2.70
N GLN A 36 8.24 10.52 2.69
CA GLN A 36 8.10 9.35 3.54
C GLN A 36 8.16 9.72 5.05
N GLN A 37 9.11 10.59 5.45
CA GLN A 37 9.15 11.13 6.81
C GLN A 37 7.92 11.97 7.16
N LYS A 38 7.30 12.62 6.16
CA LYS A 38 6.03 13.35 6.29
C LYS A 38 4.79 12.46 6.12
N LYS A 39 4.95 11.13 6.28
CA LYS A 39 3.85 10.15 6.34
C LYS A 39 3.01 10.12 5.06
N ILE A 40 3.65 10.25 3.89
CA ILE A 40 2.96 10.25 2.59
C ILE A 40 2.02 9.06 2.39
N TYR A 41 2.36 7.89 2.92
CA TYR A 41 1.50 6.70 2.83
C TYR A 41 0.19 6.82 3.62
N CYS A 42 0.18 7.57 4.74
CA CYS A 42 -1.05 7.92 5.43
C CYS A 42 -1.94 8.83 4.57
N LEU A 43 -1.34 9.77 3.83
CA LEU A 43 -2.06 10.65 2.90
C LEU A 43 -2.65 9.85 1.73
N PHE A 44 -1.86 8.95 1.11
CA PHE A 44 -2.37 8.05 0.08
C PHE A 44 -3.55 7.22 0.58
N ARG A 45 -3.42 6.62 1.77
CA ARG A 45 -4.51 5.88 2.40
C ARG A 45 -5.76 6.76 2.56
N GLY A 46 -5.61 7.97 3.09
CA GLY A 46 -6.72 8.92 3.24
C GLY A 46 -7.42 9.24 1.93
N ILE A 47 -6.66 9.54 0.87
CA ILE A 47 -7.19 9.84 -0.47
C ILE A 47 -7.93 8.63 -1.03
N ILE A 48 -7.29 7.45 -1.05
CA ILE A 48 -7.88 6.22 -1.61
C ILE A 48 -9.13 5.79 -0.85
N SER A 49 -9.13 5.94 0.48
CA SER A 49 -10.28 5.63 1.34
C SER A 49 -11.43 6.62 1.17
N ALA A 50 -11.14 7.89 0.85
CA ALA A 50 -12.16 8.91 0.61
C ALA A 50 -12.94 8.68 -0.70
N VAL A 51 -12.37 7.93 -1.66
CA VAL A 51 -13.06 7.56 -2.90
C VAL A 51 -14.05 6.42 -2.62
N PRO A 52 -15.36 6.64 -2.78
CA PRO A 52 -16.36 5.58 -2.64
C PRO A 52 -16.13 4.49 -3.69
N GLN A 53 -16.28 3.21 -3.33
CA GLN A 53 -16.13 2.09 -4.27
C GLN A 53 -17.07 2.17 -5.49
N ASN A 54 -18.19 2.87 -5.32
CA ASN A 54 -19.25 3.01 -6.33
C ASN A 54 -19.21 4.37 -7.04
N ALA A 55 -18.24 5.23 -6.73
CA ALA A 55 -18.11 6.54 -7.37
C ALA A 55 -17.62 6.38 -8.80
N ARG A 56 -18.56 6.17 -9.72
CA ARG A 56 -18.34 6.22 -11.18
C ARG A 56 -17.86 7.60 -11.69
N ASN A 57 -17.77 8.60 -10.81
CA ASN A 57 -17.61 10.01 -11.15
C ASN A 57 -16.20 10.56 -10.90
N MET A 58 -15.28 9.79 -10.31
CA MET A 58 -13.86 10.18 -10.37
C MET A 58 -13.37 9.78 -11.75
N GLU A 59 -12.94 10.76 -12.55
CA GLU A 59 -12.44 10.48 -13.89
C GLU A 59 -11.29 9.48 -13.76
N HIS A 60 -11.26 8.46 -14.63
CA HIS A 60 -10.19 7.46 -14.68
C HIS A 60 -8.77 8.08 -14.65
N CYS A 61 -8.65 9.34 -15.06
CA CYS A 61 -7.44 10.16 -15.02
C CYS A 61 -6.90 10.41 -13.60
N ASP A 62 -7.76 10.74 -12.63
CA ASP A 62 -7.34 11.15 -11.27
C ASP A 62 -6.69 9.99 -10.51
N ILE A 63 -7.27 8.79 -10.64
CA ILE A 63 -6.74 7.55 -10.04
C ILE A 63 -5.41 7.17 -10.70
N SER A 64 -5.33 7.27 -12.03
CA SER A 64 -4.11 6.95 -12.77
C SER A 64 -2.93 7.83 -12.36
N ALA A 65 -3.15 9.14 -12.21
CA ALA A 65 -2.12 10.07 -11.73
C ALA A 65 -1.69 9.75 -10.29
N LEU A 66 -2.64 9.40 -9.41
CA LEU A 66 -2.35 9.01 -8.04
C LEU A 66 -1.54 7.72 -7.96
N GLU A 67 -1.94 6.71 -8.74
CA GLU A 67 -1.22 5.45 -8.87
C GLU A 67 0.21 5.69 -9.37
N HIS A 68 0.40 6.61 -10.32
CA HIS A 68 1.72 6.97 -10.80
C HIS A 68 2.62 7.52 -9.70
N VAL A 69 2.16 8.49 -8.91
CA VAL A 69 2.93 9.01 -7.78
C VAL A 69 3.20 7.92 -6.74
N LEU A 70 2.23 7.04 -6.47
CA LEU A 70 2.41 5.91 -5.55
C LEU A 70 3.45 4.92 -6.08
N MET A 71 3.44 4.59 -7.38
CA MET A 71 4.44 3.71 -8.02
C MET A 71 5.85 4.29 -7.85
N LEU A 72 6.01 5.59 -8.14
CA LEU A 72 7.31 6.27 -8.00
C LEU A 72 7.77 6.26 -6.55
N THR A 73 6.90 6.58 -5.59
CA THR A 73 7.23 6.62 -4.16
C THR A 73 7.55 5.23 -3.61
N ALA A 74 6.75 4.23 -3.97
CA ALA A 74 6.87 2.86 -3.46
C ALA A 74 8.08 2.11 -4.05
N SER A 75 8.66 2.60 -5.15
CA SER A 75 9.86 2.01 -5.74
C SER A 75 11.15 2.33 -4.96
N HIS A 76 11.09 3.22 -3.97
CA HIS A 76 12.21 3.59 -3.10
C HIS A 76 12.43 2.58 -1.97
N VAL A 77 12.64 1.31 -2.32
CA VAL A 77 12.85 0.21 -1.35
C VAL A 77 13.87 -0.81 -1.85
N GLY A 78 14.58 -1.45 -0.91
CA GLY A 78 15.32 -2.68 -1.15
C GLY A 78 16.55 -2.61 -2.06
N ASP A 79 16.85 -1.49 -2.70
CA ASP A 79 18.04 -1.33 -3.55
C ASP A 79 19.15 -0.54 -2.85
N SER A 80 20.39 -1.01 -3.04
CA SER A 80 21.66 -0.41 -2.60
C SER A 80 21.87 1.05 -3.02
N GLN A 81 21.10 1.53 -4.01
CA GLN A 81 21.20 2.88 -4.56
C GLN A 81 20.26 3.92 -3.91
N CYS A 82 19.26 3.51 -3.11
CA CYS A 82 18.41 4.44 -2.34
C CYS A 82 19.13 4.86 -1.05
N CYS A 83 19.28 6.16 -0.80
CA CYS A 83 19.69 6.71 0.51
C CYS A 83 18.48 7.20 1.34
N CYS A 84 17.34 6.53 1.15
CA CYS A 84 16.06 6.85 1.77
C CYS A 84 16.13 6.56 3.28
N PRO A 85 15.76 7.52 4.15
CA PRO A 85 15.85 7.33 5.59
C PRO A 85 14.85 6.26 6.06
N ALA A 86 15.19 5.56 7.14
CA ALA A 86 14.25 4.64 7.78
C ALA A 86 13.02 5.41 8.29
N VAL A 87 11.84 4.86 8.02
CA VAL A 87 10.54 5.41 8.42
C VAL A 87 9.99 4.54 9.55
N ASP A 88 9.27 5.15 10.48
CA ASP A 88 8.51 4.39 11.48
C ASP A 88 7.62 3.36 10.76
N PRO A 89 7.69 2.07 11.13
CA PRO A 89 6.87 1.01 10.55
C PRO A 89 5.39 1.34 10.45
N ARG A 90 4.84 2.08 11.42
CA ARG A 90 3.44 2.51 11.44
C ARG A 90 3.06 3.33 10.22
N TRP A 91 3.98 4.10 9.66
CA TRP A 91 3.73 4.99 8.52
C TRP A 91 4.26 4.41 7.21
N SER A 92 4.73 3.15 7.24
CA SER A 92 5.22 2.44 6.07
C SER A 92 4.12 2.17 5.05
N PHE A 93 4.52 1.86 3.83
CA PHE A 93 3.61 1.35 2.81
C PHE A 93 2.83 0.16 3.33
N SER A 94 3.52 -0.84 3.91
CA SER A 94 2.87 -2.10 4.29
C SER A 94 1.79 -1.89 5.35
N SER A 95 2.03 -1.06 6.36
CA SER A 95 1.02 -0.75 7.37
C SER A 95 -0.15 0.06 6.82
N GLN A 96 0.13 1.06 5.98
CA GLN A 96 -0.90 1.99 5.54
C GLN A 96 -1.69 1.46 4.35
N LEU A 97 -1.02 1.05 3.28
CA LEU A 97 -1.66 0.71 2.01
C LEU A 97 -2.27 -0.69 2.06
N LEU A 98 -1.59 -1.70 2.63
CA LEU A 98 -2.17 -3.05 2.75
C LEU A 98 -3.37 -3.10 3.70
N SER A 99 -3.56 -2.07 4.55
CA SER A 99 -4.78 -1.97 5.38
C SER A 99 -6.01 -1.44 4.63
N ILE A 100 -5.88 -1.10 3.34
CA ILE A 100 -6.99 -0.58 2.52
C ILE A 100 -7.86 -1.75 2.02
N PRO A 101 -9.19 -1.74 2.27
CA PRO A 101 -10.08 -2.75 1.73
C PRO A 101 -10.04 -2.80 0.19
N PHE A 102 -9.84 -4.00 -0.35
CA PHE A 102 -9.81 -4.26 -1.80
C PHE A 102 -8.77 -3.41 -2.54
N LEU A 103 -7.59 -3.20 -1.92
CA LEU A 103 -6.52 -2.34 -2.44
C LEU A 103 -6.24 -2.57 -3.93
N TRP A 104 -6.07 -3.84 -4.30
CA TRP A 104 -5.67 -4.24 -5.64
C TRP A 104 -6.74 -4.03 -6.72
N HIS A 105 -8.01 -3.97 -6.29
CA HIS A 105 -9.12 -3.61 -7.17
C HIS A 105 -9.23 -2.08 -7.32
N ARG A 106 -8.90 -1.33 -6.25
CA ARG A 106 -8.86 0.14 -6.27
C ARG A 106 -7.69 0.69 -7.08
N LEU A 107 -6.56 -0.03 -7.11
CA LEU A 107 -5.32 0.38 -7.75
C LEU A 107 -4.81 -0.67 -8.76
N PRO A 108 -5.51 -0.86 -9.89
CA PRO A 108 -5.17 -1.89 -10.87
C PRO A 108 -3.88 -1.62 -11.65
N HIS A 109 -3.46 -0.36 -11.83
CA HIS A 109 -2.20 -0.03 -12.48
C HIS A 109 -1.02 -0.30 -11.54
N PHE A 110 -1.14 0.11 -10.28
CA PHE A 110 -0.15 -0.15 -9.25
C PHE A 110 0.01 -1.66 -9.00
N LYS A 111 -1.09 -2.44 -9.01
CA LYS A 111 -1.07 -3.91 -8.90
C LYS A 111 -0.06 -4.55 -9.85
N LYS A 112 -0.03 -4.11 -11.12
CA LYS A 112 0.90 -4.65 -12.15
C LYS A 112 2.36 -4.42 -11.77
N VAL A 113 2.68 -3.23 -11.27
CA VAL A 113 4.04 -2.86 -10.86
C VAL A 113 4.43 -3.59 -9.56
N PHE A 114 3.51 -3.68 -8.61
CA PHE A 114 3.71 -4.41 -7.37
C PHE A 114 4.03 -5.89 -7.62
N SER A 115 3.36 -6.53 -8.60
CA SER A 115 3.62 -7.92 -8.97
C SER A 115 4.91 -8.17 -9.77
N ALA A 116 5.44 -7.17 -10.48
CA ALA A 116 6.54 -7.38 -11.43
C ALA A 116 7.93 -7.02 -10.88
N ASN A 117 8.02 -6.09 -9.93
CA ASN A 117 9.29 -5.41 -9.62
C ASN A 117 9.90 -5.79 -8.25
N GLY A 118 9.56 -6.95 -7.69
CA GLY A 118 10.06 -7.39 -6.38
C GLY A 118 9.57 -6.55 -5.19
N LEU A 119 8.76 -5.50 -5.44
CA LEU A 119 8.13 -4.67 -4.42
C LEU A 119 7.24 -5.50 -3.50
N SER A 120 6.49 -6.43 -4.08
CA SER A 120 5.65 -7.38 -3.33
C SER A 120 6.46 -8.15 -2.29
N LYS A 121 7.63 -8.68 -2.66
CA LYS A 121 8.55 -9.34 -1.75
C LYS A 121 9.01 -8.41 -0.64
N TYR A 122 9.49 -7.21 -0.98
CA TYR A 122 10.01 -6.27 0.02
C TYR A 122 8.95 -5.89 1.04
N TYR A 123 7.77 -5.50 0.58
CA TYR A 123 6.71 -4.99 1.46
C TYR A 123 6.05 -6.09 2.30
N ILE A 124 5.94 -7.31 1.76
CA ILE A 124 5.45 -8.46 2.54
C ILE A 124 6.48 -8.87 3.59
N HIS A 125 7.77 -8.92 3.24
CA HIS A 125 8.83 -9.15 4.21
C HIS A 125 8.83 -8.08 5.31
N GLN A 126 8.70 -6.81 4.93
CA GLN A 126 8.65 -5.70 5.88
C GLN A 126 7.54 -5.87 6.92
N ILE A 127 6.32 -6.23 6.50
CA ILE A 127 5.23 -6.45 7.46
C ILE A 127 5.39 -7.75 8.24
N ALA A 128 6.00 -8.79 7.66
CA ALA A 128 6.37 -10.01 8.38
C ALA A 128 7.33 -9.74 9.53
N CYS A 129 8.27 -8.80 9.38
CA CYS A 129 9.19 -8.43 10.46
C CYS A 129 8.50 -7.67 11.60
N TYR A 130 7.52 -6.81 11.30
CA TYR A 130 6.96 -5.89 12.29
C TYR A 130 5.73 -6.42 13.00
N LEU A 131 4.89 -7.17 12.30
CA LEU A 131 3.60 -7.59 12.83
C LEU A 131 3.70 -8.55 14.04
N PRO A 132 4.60 -9.55 14.07
CA PRO A 132 4.72 -10.45 15.23
C PRO A 132 5.20 -9.75 16.50
N SER A 133 5.85 -8.59 16.39
CA SER A 133 6.50 -7.91 17.50
C SER A 133 5.77 -6.65 17.98
N ARG A 134 4.73 -6.19 17.28
CA ARG A 134 4.10 -4.89 17.54
C ARG A 134 2.60 -4.86 17.21
N ALA A 135 1.79 -4.85 18.26
CA ALA A 135 0.33 -4.72 18.14
C ALA A 135 -0.13 -3.35 17.60
N ASP A 136 0.70 -2.30 17.63
CA ASP A 136 0.35 -0.94 17.24
C ASP A 136 0.84 -0.53 15.84
N VAL A 137 1.35 -1.48 15.04
CA VAL A 137 1.93 -1.20 13.72
C VAL A 137 0.89 -0.90 12.65
N LEU A 138 -0.33 -1.40 12.81
CA LEU A 138 -1.43 -1.12 11.88
C LEU A 138 -2.16 0.15 12.28
N PRO A 139 -2.62 0.96 11.30
CA PRO A 139 -3.42 2.14 11.61
C PRO A 139 -4.72 1.75 12.28
N ASN A 140 -5.21 2.60 13.19
CA ASN A 140 -6.54 2.46 13.78
C ASN A 140 -7.60 2.26 12.69
N ASP A 141 -8.53 1.36 12.97
CA ASP A 141 -9.60 1.01 12.04
C ASP A 141 -10.46 2.23 11.76
N ILE A 142 -10.71 2.50 10.48
CA ILE A 142 -11.55 3.63 10.04
C ILE A 142 -13.01 3.37 10.48
N SER A 143 -13.39 2.11 10.70
CA SER A 143 -14.67 1.72 11.30
C SER A 143 -14.59 0.33 11.95
N ALA A 144 -15.48 0.07 12.92
CA ALA A 144 -15.64 -1.26 13.53
C ALA A 144 -15.98 -2.39 12.55
N LYS A 145 -16.34 -2.07 11.29
CA LYS A 145 -16.66 -3.03 10.23
C LYS A 145 -15.47 -3.38 9.31
N GLN A 146 -14.33 -2.69 9.47
CA GLN A 146 -13.15 -2.87 8.61
C GLN A 146 -11.90 -2.97 9.47
N PRO A 147 -11.65 -4.13 10.11
CA PRO A 147 -10.43 -4.33 10.86
C PRO A 147 -9.24 -4.32 9.90
N GLY A 148 -8.26 -3.46 10.16
CA GLY A 148 -7.04 -3.30 9.39
C GLY A 148 -6.31 -4.63 9.25
N TYR A 149 -6.36 -5.49 10.26
CA TYR A 149 -5.85 -6.85 10.25
C TYR A 149 -6.46 -7.72 9.14
N ALA A 150 -7.78 -7.71 8.99
CA ALA A 150 -8.45 -8.49 7.95
C ALA A 150 -8.16 -7.94 6.54
N CYS A 151 -8.03 -6.62 6.40
CA CYS A 151 -7.67 -5.99 5.14
C CYS A 151 -6.24 -6.35 4.73
N VAL A 152 -5.29 -6.29 5.67
CA VAL A 152 -3.91 -6.72 5.43
C VAL A 152 -3.90 -8.20 5.05
N LEU A 153 -4.62 -9.06 5.77
CA LEU A 153 -4.67 -10.50 5.49
C LEU A 153 -5.17 -10.75 4.08
N ALA A 154 -6.32 -10.16 3.71
CA ALA A 154 -6.90 -10.31 2.38
C ALA A 154 -5.95 -9.82 1.28
N ASN A 155 -5.33 -8.64 1.45
CA ASN A 155 -4.41 -8.09 0.46
C ASN A 155 -3.11 -8.90 0.33
N VAL A 156 -2.59 -9.44 1.44
CA VAL A 156 -1.40 -10.32 1.43
C VAL A 156 -1.71 -11.65 0.77
N LEU A 157 -2.87 -12.25 1.04
CA LEU A 157 -3.30 -13.49 0.40
C LEU A 157 -3.55 -13.30 -1.10
N GLU A 158 -4.15 -12.18 -1.52
CA GLU A 158 -4.28 -11.87 -2.94
C GLU A 158 -2.89 -11.72 -3.60
N ALA A 159 -1.96 -11.02 -2.94
CA ALA A 159 -0.59 -10.87 -3.43
C ALA A 159 0.22 -12.18 -3.44
N ALA A 160 -0.06 -13.09 -2.51
CA ALA A 160 0.56 -14.41 -2.44
C ALA A 160 0.33 -15.20 -3.73
N THR A 161 -0.85 -15.05 -4.37
CA THR A 161 -1.14 -15.71 -5.65
C THR A 161 -0.12 -15.34 -6.73
N TRP A 162 0.36 -14.10 -6.76
CA TRP A 162 1.36 -13.63 -7.74
C TRP A 162 2.76 -14.06 -7.36
N ILE A 163 3.12 -13.94 -6.07
CA ILE A 163 4.46 -14.29 -5.56
C ILE A 163 4.72 -15.79 -5.69
N LEU A 164 3.73 -16.63 -5.38
CA LEU A 164 3.83 -18.09 -5.45
C LEU A 164 3.86 -18.61 -6.90
N SER A 165 3.31 -17.82 -7.84
CA SER A 165 3.34 -18.13 -9.27
C SER A 165 4.68 -17.80 -9.94
N GLU A 166 5.63 -17.16 -9.24
CA GLU A 166 6.92 -16.82 -9.83
C GLU A 166 7.77 -18.09 -10.10
N PRO A 167 8.36 -18.23 -11.31
CA PRO A 167 9.14 -19.41 -11.69
C PRO A 167 10.37 -19.68 -10.80
N LYS A 168 10.87 -18.65 -10.11
CA LYS A 168 11.99 -18.71 -9.16
C LYS A 168 11.51 -18.46 -7.74
N PHE A 169 10.48 -19.20 -7.33
CA PHE A 169 9.96 -19.14 -5.98
C PHE A 169 11.04 -19.53 -4.96
N ALA A 170 11.24 -18.69 -3.95
CA ALA A 170 12.19 -18.95 -2.86
C ALA A 170 11.43 -19.23 -1.56
N SER A 171 11.88 -20.24 -0.80
CA SER A 171 11.29 -20.67 0.48
C SER A 171 11.03 -19.53 1.45
N ASP A 172 11.95 -18.56 1.50
CA ASP A 172 11.89 -17.41 2.42
C ASP A 172 10.64 -16.55 2.17
N ARG A 173 10.16 -16.48 0.93
CA ARG A 173 8.95 -15.74 0.57
C ARG A 173 7.69 -16.45 1.06
N ALA A 174 7.69 -17.79 1.07
CA ALA A 174 6.63 -18.58 1.68
C ALA A 174 6.56 -18.32 3.18
N ALA A 175 7.72 -18.31 3.83
CA ALA A 175 7.83 -18.08 5.27
C ALA A 175 7.28 -16.70 5.67
N ASP A 176 7.60 -15.64 4.93
CA ASP A 176 7.06 -14.30 5.18
C ASP A 176 5.52 -14.28 5.09
N ILE A 177 4.94 -14.89 4.04
CA ILE A 177 3.48 -14.96 3.85
C ILE A 177 2.83 -15.73 5.01
N ILE A 178 3.39 -16.88 5.39
CA ILE A 178 2.89 -17.70 6.51
C ILE A 178 2.97 -16.91 7.81
N ALA A 179 4.11 -16.28 8.11
CA ALA A 179 4.32 -15.52 9.34
C ALA A 179 3.31 -14.37 9.49
N VAL A 180 3.08 -13.61 8.40
CA VAL A 180 2.06 -12.55 8.38
C VAL A 180 0.67 -13.13 8.58
N SER A 181 0.32 -14.18 7.83
CA SER A 181 -1.02 -14.77 7.89
C SER A 181 -1.34 -15.32 9.28
N THR A 182 -0.41 -16.07 9.88
CA THR A 182 -0.55 -16.60 11.24
C THR A 182 -0.72 -15.47 12.25
N SER A 183 0.16 -14.46 12.21
CA SER A 183 0.09 -13.33 13.16
C SER A 183 -1.24 -12.56 13.06
N LEU A 184 -1.77 -12.38 11.84
CA LEU A 184 -3.05 -11.71 11.63
C LEU A 184 -4.23 -12.57 12.10
N LEU A 185 -4.20 -13.88 11.83
CA LEU A 185 -5.24 -14.82 12.25
C LEU A 185 -5.29 -14.96 13.78
N ASP A 186 -4.13 -14.98 14.45
CA ASP A 186 -4.05 -15.01 15.92
C ASP A 186 -4.60 -13.73 16.56
N ALA A 187 -4.53 -12.60 15.85
CA ALA A 187 -5.07 -11.31 16.29
C ALA A 187 -6.57 -11.15 16.06
N LEU A 188 -7.22 -12.04 15.29
CA LEU A 188 -8.67 -11.97 15.07
C LEU A 188 -9.43 -12.38 16.33
N PRO A 189 -10.54 -11.70 16.67
CA PRO A 189 -11.37 -12.09 17.81
C PRO A 189 -11.87 -13.51 17.61
N THR A 190 -11.66 -14.36 18.60
CA THR A 190 -12.17 -15.73 18.61
C THR A 190 -13.69 -15.67 18.53
N ILE A 191 -14.30 -16.40 17.58
CA ILE A 191 -15.75 -16.51 17.50
C ILE A 191 -16.22 -17.29 18.73
N THR A 192 -16.49 -16.60 19.83
CA THR A 192 -17.30 -17.16 20.90
C THR A 192 -18.71 -17.23 20.36
N SER A 193 -19.15 -18.44 20.00
CA SER A 193 -20.55 -18.74 19.71
C SER A 193 -21.42 -18.06 20.78
N ALA A 194 -22.39 -17.26 20.35
CA ALA A 194 -23.42 -16.76 21.24
C ALA A 194 -24.06 -17.98 21.91
N THR A 195 -23.83 -18.15 23.22
CA THR A 195 -24.66 -19.03 24.03
C THR A 195 -26.08 -18.53 23.88
N GLU A 196 -26.91 -19.33 23.21
CA GLU A 196 -28.36 -19.18 23.18
C GLU A 196 -28.86 -19.00 24.62
N SER A 197 -29.59 -17.90 24.86
CA SER A 197 -30.34 -17.64 26.09
C SER A 197 -31.80 -17.47 25.74
#